data_AF-A0A4T0UXW1-F1
#
_entry.id   AF-A0A4T0UXW1-F1
#
_cell.length_a   1.000
_cell.length_b   1.000
_cell.length_c   1.000
_cell.angle_alpha   90.00
_cell.angle_beta   90.00
_cell.angle_gamma   90.00
#
_symmetry.space_group_name_H-M   'P 1'
#
loop_
_entity.id
_entity.type
_entity.pdbx_description
1 polymer ?
#
loop_
_entity_poly.entity_id
_entity_poly.type
_entity_poly.pdbx_seq_one_letter_code
_entity_poly.pdbx_strand_id
1 'polypeptide(L)' 'MMAVAVALLAVAPCVLLALLTGLGQRRRGTSGPLVALAGLAFPVTWLIWYLRDERPFRRPA' A
#
# COMPACT_ATOMS: atom_id res chain seq x y z
N MET A 1 -7.07 29.93 -3.23
CA MET A 1 -7.75 28.75 -3.81
C MET A 1 -6.79 27.82 -4.56
N MET A 2 -5.97 28.34 -5.49
CA MET A 2 -5.03 27.51 -6.26
C MET A 2 -4.08 26.66 -5.40
N ALA A 3 -3.45 27.23 -4.37
CA ALA A 3 -2.55 26.48 -3.47
C ALA A 3 -3.27 25.33 -2.74
N VAL A 4 -4.52 25.54 -2.33
CA VAL A 4 -5.34 24.50 -1.68
C VAL A 4 -5.67 23.38 -2.67
N ALA A 5 -6.04 23.73 -3.90
CA ALA A 5 -6.31 22.74 -4.94
C ALA A 5 -5.08 21.91 -5.27
N VAL A 6 -3.90 22.53 -5.39
CA VAL A 6 -2.62 21.83 -5.62
C VAL A 6 -2.30 20.89 -4.46
N ALA A 7 -2.47 21.34 -3.22
CA ALA A 7 -2.24 20.50 -2.04
C ALA A 7 -3.19 19.29 -2.02
N LEU A 8 -4.48 19.48 -2.32
CA LEU A 8 -5.45 18.39 -2.39
C LEU A 8 -5.11 17.39 -3.50
N LEU A 9 -4.72 17.87 -4.69
CA LEU A 9 -4.28 17.04 -5.81
C LEU A 9 -3.05 16.19 -5.47
N ALA A 10 -2.14 16.71 -4.64
CA ALA A 10 -0.96 15.97 -4.20
C ALA A 10 -1.29 14.97 -3.07
N VAL A 11 -2.14 15.35 -2.10
CA VAL A 11 -2.40 14.55 -0.89
C VAL A 11 -3.45 13.47 -1.12
N ALA A 12 -4.52 13.75 -1.87
CA ALA A 12 -5.60 12.82 -2.13
C ALA A 12 -5.12 11.45 -2.68
N PRO A 13 -4.24 11.37 -3.68
CA PRO A 13 -3.75 10.07 -4.17
C PRO A 13 -2.92 9.33 -3.12
N CYS A 14 -2.11 10.03 -2.31
CA CYS A 14 -1.35 9.41 -1.22
C CYS A 14 -2.28 8.81 -0.16
N VAL A 15 -3.33 9.53 0.23
CA VAL A 15 -4.34 9.03 1.19
C VAL A 15 -5.07 7.82 0.62
N LEU A 16 -5.49 7.89 -0.65
CA LEU A 16 -6.15 6.77 -1.31
C LEU A 16 -5.26 5.51 -1.33
N LEU A 17 -3.99 5.66 -1.72
CA LEU A 17 -3.03 4.54 -1.76
C LEU A 17 -2.75 3.96 -0.37
N ALA A 18 -2.62 4.80 0.66
CA ALA A 18 -2.47 4.35 2.04
C ALA A 18 -3.67 3.52 2.51
N LEU A 19 -4.89 3.97 2.21
CA LEU A 19 -6.12 3.25 2.55
C LEU A 19 -6.24 1.92 1.82
N LEU A 20 -5.98 1.91 0.50
CA LEU A 20 -6.01 0.69 -0.31
C LEU A 20 -4.98 -0.34 0.18
N THR A 21 -3.80 0.13 0.56
CA THR A 21 -2.73 -0.73 1.09
C THR A 21 -3.10 -1.32 2.44
N GLY A 22 -3.61 -0.50 3.36
CA GLY A 22 -4.14 -0.98 4.64
C GLY A 22 -5.27 -1.99 4.46
N LEU A 23 -6.22 -1.73 3.56
CA LEU A 23 -7.30 -2.66 3.23
C LEU A 23 -6.77 -3.99 2.67
N GLY A 24 -5.80 -3.94 1.75
CA GLY A 24 -5.16 -5.15 1.22
C GLY A 24 -4.44 -5.95 2.31
N GLN A 25 -3.74 -5.26 3.22
CA GLN A 25 -3.05 -5.87 4.35
C GLN A 25 -4.05 -6.53 5.33
N ARG A 26 -5.19 -5.86 5.62
CA ARG A 26 -6.29 -6.42 6.42
C ARG A 26 -6.89 -7.67 5.77
N ARG A 27 -7.08 -7.66 4.45
CA ARG A 27 -7.55 -8.84 3.69
C ARG A 27 -6.58 -10.01 3.75
N ARG A 28 -5.28 -9.76 3.91
CA ARG A 28 -4.24 -10.80 4.11
C ARG A 28 -4.19 -11.33 5.57
N GLY A 29 -5.11 -10.91 6.44
CA GLY A 29 -5.32 -11.49 7.78
C GLY A 29 -4.45 -10.94 8.89
N THR A 30 -3.81 -9.78 8.70
CA THR A 30 -2.92 -9.19 9.72
C THR A 30 -3.66 -8.34 10.76
N SER A 31 -3.02 -8.14 11.92
CA SER A 31 -3.52 -7.31 13.03
C SER A 31 -3.62 -5.81 12.69
N GLY A 32 -4.50 -5.09 13.41
CA GLY A 32 -4.77 -3.65 13.19
C GLY A 32 -3.54 -2.73 13.19
N PRO A 33 -2.56 -2.88 14.10
CA PRO A 33 -1.34 -2.07 14.07
C PRO A 33 -0.52 -2.26 12.79
N LEU A 34 -0.45 -3.50 12.28
CA LEU A 34 0.24 -3.81 11.04
C LEU A 34 -0.49 -3.25 9.82
N VAL A 35 -1.82 -3.14 9.86
CA VAL A 35 -2.62 -2.49 8.83
C VAL A 35 -2.31 -0.98 8.76
N ALA A 36 -2.20 -0.31 9.90
CA ALA A 36 -1.84 1.10 9.96
C ALA A 36 -0.41 1.34 9.45
N LEU A 37 0.55 0.52 9.90
CA LEU A 37 1.94 0.60 9.43
C LEU A 37 2.05 0.34 7.92
N ALA A 38 1.30 -0.62 7.39
CA ALA A 38 1.27 -0.90 5.95
C ALA A 38 0.71 0.27 5.13
N GLY A 39 -0.30 0.98 5.64
CA GLY A 39 -0.82 2.18 4.99
C GLY A 39 0.16 3.35 5.00
N LEU A 40 0.83 3.60 6.14
CA LEU A 40 1.85 4.66 6.24
C LEU A 40 3.08 4.35 5.39
N ALA A 41 3.52 3.10 5.38
CA ALA A 41 4.62 2.60 4.57
C ALA A 41 4.12 1.97 3.26
N PHE A 42 3.08 2.56 2.64
CA PHE A 42 2.47 1.98 1.44
C PHE A 42 3.45 1.69 0.30
N PRO A 43 4.47 2.52 -0.01
CA PRO A 43 5.38 2.25 -1.12
C PRO A 43 6.23 0.99 -0.85
N VAL A 44 6.70 0.85 0.39
CA VAL A 44 7.51 -0.30 0.83
C VAL A 44 6.67 -1.57 0.86
N THR A 45 5.43 -1.47 1.37
CA THR A 45 4.51 -2.61 1.41
C THR A 45 4.19 -3.12 0.01
N TRP A 46 3.98 -2.21 -0.94
CA TRP A 46 3.78 -2.55 -2.35
C TRP A 46 4.98 -3.28 -2.94
N LEU A 47 6.20 -2.81 -2.69
CA LEU A 47 7.43 -3.47 -3.15
C LEU A 47 7.57 -4.89 -2.58
N ILE A 48 7.26 -5.05 -1.30
CA ILE A 48 7.29 -6.38 -0.64
C ILE A 48 6.27 -7.31 -1.28
N TRP A 49 5.04 -6.85 -1.52
CA TRP A 49 4.01 -7.65 -2.18
C TRP A 49 4.42 -7.99 -3.61
N TYR A 50 4.95 -7.04 -4.37
CA TYR A 50 5.46 -7.26 -5.71
C TYR A 50 6.52 -8.38 -5.73
N LEU A 51 7.56 -8.28 -4.90
CA LEU A 51 8.61 -9.30 -4.82
C LEU A 51 8.13 -10.66 -4.31
N ARG A 52 7.12 -10.67 -3.42
CA ARG A 52 6.54 -11.89 -2.87
C ARG A 52 5.62 -12.59 -3.88
N ASP A 53 4.80 -11.81 -4.56
CA ASP A 53 3.77 -12.28 -5.48
C ASP A 53 4.39 -12.62 -6.87
N GLU A 54 5.52 -12.02 -7.25
CA GLU A 54 6.35 -12.37 -8.43
C GLU A 54 7.11 -13.71 -8.35
N ARG A 55 6.76 -14.59 -7.41
CA ARG A 55 7.23 -15.98 -7.40
C ARG A 55 6.35 -17.03 -8.10
N PRO A 56 5.74 -16.83 -9.30
CA PRO A 56 5.06 -17.94 -9.99
C PRO A 56 6.00 -18.97 -10.65
N PHE A 57 7.25 -18.63 -10.98
CA PHE A 57 8.06 -19.46 -11.91
C PHE A 57 9.23 -20.27 -11.31
N ARG A 58 9.42 -20.29 -9.99
CA ARG A 58 10.36 -21.26 -9.37
C ARG A 58 9.62 -22.55 -9.01
N ARG A 59 9.32 -23.38 -10.01
CA ARG A 59 9.21 -24.82 -9.81
C ARG A 59 10.65 -25.36 -9.70
N PRO A 60 11.08 -25.96 -8.57
CA PRO A 60 12.17 -26.91 -8.63
C PRO A 60 11.64 -28.12 -9.43
N ALA A 61 12.37 -28.47 -10.49
CA ALA A 61 12.25 -29.76 -11.15
C ALA A 61 12.71 -30.88 -10.22
#